data_AF-R8QCF1-F1
#
_entry.id   AF-R8QCF1-F1
#
_cell.length_a   1.000
_cell.length_b   1.000
_cell.length_c   1.000
_cell.angle_alpha   90.00
_cell.angle_beta   90.00
_cell.angle_gamma   90.00
#
_symmetry.space_group_name_H-M   'P 1'
#
loop_
_entity.id
_entity.type
_entity.pdbx_description
1 polymer ?
#
loop_
_entity_poly.entity_id
_entity_poly.type
_entity_poly.pdbx_seq_one_letter_code
_entity_poly.pdbx_strand_id
1 'polypeptide(L)'
;MLEEIEYKKLLLKKLQIVKEDCEKIKRFLGEYTVKEMKSLEIKGELEHFTAYDEYESLKRNTDSLKKAVTLTSLRRVVSFNEEGIIEDKFIIVRKIEDFDKEVEGEILSYPKCIYTIIEDGRWATGGKSIDHNVEASLRKAAIERGYELLGLVYINLLLTTYEDGLERIFLEIYAPVK
;
A
#
# COMPACT_ATOMS: atom_id res chain seq x y z
N MET A 1 16.88 -21.48 -21.62
CA MET A 1 17.89 -21.38 -20.54
C MET A 1 17.95 -19.97 -19.95
N LEU A 2 18.15 -18.91 -20.75
CA LEU A 2 18.13 -17.52 -20.25
C LEU A 2 16.78 -17.11 -19.66
N GLU A 3 15.68 -17.42 -20.35
CA GLU A 3 14.31 -17.17 -19.86
C GLU A 3 14.02 -17.86 -18.52
N GLU A 4 14.51 -19.09 -18.34
CA GLU A 4 14.32 -19.84 -17.09
C GLU A 4 15.13 -19.23 -15.92
N ILE A 5 16.30 -18.67 -16.19
CA ILE A 5 17.11 -17.96 -15.19
C ILE A 5 16.43 -16.65 -14.80
N GLU A 6 15.94 -15.88 -15.76
CA GLU A 6 15.19 -14.63 -15.51
C GLU A 6 13.92 -14.90 -14.70
N TYR A 7 13.20 -15.97 -15.06
CA TYR A 7 12.05 -16.45 -14.32
C TYR A 7 12.38 -16.77 -12.85
N LYS A 8 13.43 -17.55 -12.61
CA LYS A 8 13.86 -17.90 -11.24
C LYS A 8 14.30 -16.69 -10.44
N LYS A 9 14.99 -15.72 -11.07
CA LYS A 9 15.36 -14.44 -10.43
C LYS A 9 14.11 -13.64 -10.02
N LEU A 10 13.10 -13.58 -10.88
CA LEU A 10 11.85 -12.91 -10.58
C LEU A 10 11.13 -13.57 -9.39
N LEU A 11 11.05 -14.90 -9.36
CA LEU A 11 10.44 -15.63 -8.26
C LEU A 11 11.18 -15.41 -6.93
N LEU A 12 12.51 -15.41 -6.96
CA LEU A 12 13.33 -15.13 -5.78
C LEU A 12 13.06 -13.72 -5.24
N LYS A 13 12.99 -12.70 -6.11
CA LYS A 13 12.67 -11.32 -5.71
C LYS A 13 11.31 -11.25 -5.02
N LYS A 14 10.29 -11.98 -5.51
CA LYS A 14 8.97 -12.03 -4.87
C LYS A 14 9.01 -12.68 -3.49
N LEU A 15 9.70 -13.81 -3.34
CA LEU A 15 9.85 -14.48 -2.06
C LEU A 15 10.54 -13.58 -1.04
N GLN A 16 11.52 -12.78 -1.47
CA GLN A 16 12.17 -11.79 -0.62
C GLN A 16 11.18 -10.70 -0.17
N ILE A 17 10.40 -10.12 -1.07
CA ILE A 17 9.38 -9.11 -0.76
C ILE A 17 8.36 -9.68 0.24
N VAL A 18 7.79 -10.86 -0.04
CA VAL A 18 6.81 -11.50 0.86
C VAL A 18 7.43 -11.79 2.23
N LYS A 19 8.69 -12.22 2.28
CA LYS A 19 9.38 -12.46 3.55
C LYS A 19 9.56 -11.15 4.33
N GLU A 20 9.96 -10.07 3.68
CA GLU A 20 10.06 -8.74 4.30
C GLU A 20 8.72 -8.26 4.82
N ASP A 21 7.65 -8.41 4.03
CA ASP A 21 6.31 -8.01 4.40
C ASP A 21 5.77 -8.83 5.58
N CYS A 22 6.04 -10.14 5.62
CA CYS A 22 5.76 -10.97 6.80
C CYS A 22 6.47 -10.47 8.07
N GLU A 23 7.74 -10.07 7.98
CA GLU A 23 8.47 -9.52 9.13
C GLU A 23 7.93 -8.15 9.55
N LYS A 24 7.50 -7.31 8.60
CA LYS A 24 6.82 -6.06 8.94
C LYS A 24 5.50 -6.32 9.65
N ILE A 25 4.66 -7.23 9.14
CA ILE A 25 3.37 -7.58 9.74
C ILE A 25 3.60 -8.02 11.19
N LYS A 26 4.51 -8.96 11.44
CA LYS A 26 4.84 -9.42 12.80
C LYS A 26 5.24 -8.28 13.75
N ARG A 27 5.94 -7.28 13.23
CA ARG A 27 6.50 -6.19 14.04
C ARG A 27 5.53 -5.01 14.25
N PHE A 28 4.62 -4.77 13.32
CA PHE A 28 3.85 -3.52 13.29
C PHE A 28 2.33 -3.70 13.18
N LEU A 29 1.81 -4.93 13.18
CA LEU A 29 0.37 -5.18 13.16
C LEU A 29 -0.30 -4.56 14.41
N GLY A 30 -1.22 -3.62 14.20
CA GLY A 30 -1.93 -2.89 15.25
C GLY A 30 -1.11 -1.82 15.99
N GLU A 31 0.18 -1.70 15.68
CA GLU A 31 1.09 -0.77 16.35
C GLU A 31 1.19 0.54 15.58
N TYR A 32 1.20 1.68 16.29
CA TYR A 32 1.31 3.01 15.71
C TYR A 32 2.67 3.62 16.03
N THR A 33 3.44 3.96 15.00
CA THR A 33 4.77 4.54 15.13
C THR A 33 4.97 5.69 14.15
N VAL A 34 6.03 6.47 14.29
CA VAL A 34 6.37 7.54 13.35
C VAL A 34 7.46 7.05 12.43
N LYS A 35 7.24 7.12 11.12
CA LYS A 35 8.22 6.75 10.10
C LYS A 35 8.15 7.68 8.90
N GLU A 36 9.26 7.77 8.20
CA GLU A 36 9.30 8.30 6.85
C GLU A 36 8.56 7.35 5.89
N MET A 37 7.80 7.93 4.96
CA MET A 37 7.35 7.21 3.77
C MET A 37 8.38 7.39 2.67
N LYS A 38 8.97 6.27 2.21
CA LYS A 38 9.94 6.29 1.10
C LYS A 38 9.32 6.97 -0.11
N SER A 39 10.13 7.77 -0.80
CA SER A 39 9.67 8.52 -1.98
C SER A 39 9.13 7.60 -3.07
N LEU A 40 7.98 7.99 -3.63
CA LEU A 40 7.27 7.27 -4.68
C LEU A 40 7.05 8.22 -5.86
N GLU A 41 7.24 7.73 -7.07
CA GLU A 41 6.86 8.45 -8.29
C GLU A 41 5.46 8.01 -8.73
N ILE A 42 4.55 8.95 -8.93
CA ILE A 42 3.22 8.68 -9.49
C ILE A 42 3.34 8.50 -11.00
N LYS A 43 2.83 7.37 -11.50
CA LYS A 43 2.75 7.02 -12.92
C LYS A 43 1.34 7.09 -13.50
N GLY A 44 0.33 7.22 -12.66
CA GLY A 44 -1.07 7.37 -13.08
C GLY A 44 -2.03 7.31 -11.90
N GLU A 45 -3.29 7.67 -12.15
CA GLU A 45 -4.39 7.60 -11.20
C GLU A 45 -5.54 6.77 -11.77
N LEU A 46 -6.31 6.13 -10.89
CA LEU A 46 -7.46 5.30 -11.22
C LEU A 46 -8.59 5.61 -10.24
N GLU A 47 -9.82 5.74 -10.75
CA GLU A 47 -11.01 5.97 -9.92
C GLU A 47 -11.44 4.70 -9.16
N HIS A 48 -11.22 3.52 -9.74
CA HIS A 48 -11.65 2.24 -9.17
C HIS A 48 -10.57 1.15 -9.30
N PHE A 49 -10.50 0.26 -8.31
CA PHE A 49 -9.60 -0.90 -8.35
C PHE A 49 -9.90 -1.81 -9.56
N THR A 50 -11.15 -1.92 -10.01
CA THR A 50 -11.52 -2.71 -11.19
C THR A 50 -10.97 -2.13 -12.51
N ALA A 51 -10.66 -0.83 -12.55
CA ALA A 51 -9.97 -0.21 -13.68
C ALA A 51 -8.48 -0.60 -13.74
N TYR A 52 -7.96 -1.23 -12.70
CA TYR A 52 -6.58 -1.75 -12.70
C TYR A 52 -6.40 -2.90 -13.70
N ASP A 53 -7.38 -3.81 -13.80
CA ASP A 53 -7.35 -4.89 -14.78
C ASP A 53 -7.34 -4.34 -16.23
N GLU A 54 -8.04 -3.22 -16.45
CA GLU A 54 -8.04 -2.50 -17.73
C GLU A 54 -6.68 -1.86 -18.01
N TYR A 55 -6.05 -1.19 -17.02
CA TYR A 55 -4.69 -0.64 -17.14
C TYR A 55 -3.64 -1.72 -17.44
N GLU A 56 -3.69 -2.86 -16.77
CA GLU A 56 -2.79 -4.00 -17.04
C GLU A 56 -3.01 -4.58 -18.44
N SER A 57 -4.25 -4.67 -18.90
CA SER A 57 -4.59 -5.19 -20.22
C SER A 57 -4.05 -4.32 -21.35
N LEU A 58 -4.05 -2.98 -21.15
CA LEU A 58 -3.48 -2.01 -22.09
C LEU A 58 -1.94 -2.11 -22.17
N LYS A 59 -1.26 -2.56 -21.10
CA LYS A 59 0.20 -2.72 -21.04
C LYS A 59 0.76 -4.00 -21.69
N ARG A 60 -0.06 -4.80 -22.40
CA ARG A 60 0.35 -5.99 -23.18
C ARG A 60 1.39 -6.86 -22.48
N ASN A 61 1.03 -7.59 -21.42
CA ASN A 61 1.82 -8.74 -20.98
C ASN A 61 0.99 -9.70 -20.12
N THR A 62 0.64 -10.85 -20.70
CA THR A 62 -0.31 -11.86 -20.21
C THR A 62 0.25 -12.82 -19.15
N ASP A 63 1.42 -12.56 -18.58
CA ASP A 63 1.97 -13.41 -17.51
C ASP A 63 1.31 -13.10 -16.16
N SER A 64 0.64 -14.10 -15.57
CA SER A 64 0.08 -14.04 -14.21
C SER A 64 1.11 -13.62 -13.15
N LEU A 65 2.40 -13.87 -13.40
CA LEU A 65 3.49 -13.44 -12.55
C LEU A 65 3.84 -11.95 -12.71
N LYS A 66 3.64 -11.32 -13.87
CA LYS A 66 3.80 -9.87 -14.00
C LYS A 66 2.69 -9.16 -13.22
N LYS A 67 1.43 -9.62 -13.34
CA LYS A 67 0.26 -9.11 -12.60
C LYS A 67 0.46 -8.98 -11.08
N ALA A 68 1.09 -9.98 -10.46
CA ALA A 68 1.37 -9.96 -9.01
C ALA A 68 2.46 -8.92 -8.61
N VAL A 69 3.40 -8.60 -9.51
CA VAL A 69 4.37 -7.50 -9.29
C VAL A 69 3.64 -6.16 -9.39
N THR A 70 2.65 -6.07 -10.28
CA THR A 70 1.90 -4.84 -10.53
C THR A 70 0.94 -4.46 -9.41
N LEU A 71 0.35 -5.41 -8.67
CA LEU A 71 -0.43 -5.08 -7.46
C LEU A 71 0.37 -4.32 -6.37
N THR A 72 1.69 -4.55 -6.26
CA THR A 72 2.54 -3.80 -5.29
C THR A 72 2.77 -2.33 -5.67
N SER A 73 2.50 -2.00 -6.94
CA SER A 73 2.57 -0.64 -7.49
C SER A 73 1.28 0.13 -7.33
N LEU A 74 0.18 -0.51 -6.92
CA LEU A 74 -1.08 0.17 -6.66
C LEU A 74 -1.14 0.63 -5.20
N ARG A 75 -1.58 1.86 -4.97
CA ARG A 75 -1.85 2.40 -3.63
C ARG A 75 -3.25 2.95 -3.59
N ARG A 76 -4.01 2.66 -2.55
CA ARG A 76 -5.25 3.38 -2.24
C ARG A 76 -4.87 4.64 -1.48
N VAL A 77 -5.48 5.77 -1.85
CA VAL A 77 -5.29 7.07 -1.22
C VAL A 77 -6.64 7.54 -0.76
N VAL A 78 -6.77 7.75 0.55
CA VAL A 78 -7.98 8.25 1.18
C VAL A 78 -7.71 9.65 1.71
N SER A 79 -8.52 10.63 1.31
CA SER A 79 -8.49 11.96 1.88
C SER A 79 -9.65 12.16 2.86
N PHE A 80 -9.40 12.88 3.93
CA PHE A 80 -10.38 13.06 5.00
C PHE A 80 -10.20 14.42 5.71
N ASN A 81 -11.28 14.97 6.23
CA ASN A 81 -11.31 16.18 7.05
C ASN A 81 -12.14 15.94 8.32
N GLU A 82 -12.56 17.00 9.00
CA GLU A 82 -13.40 16.92 10.21
C GLU A 82 -14.80 16.35 9.95
N GLU A 83 -15.30 16.43 8.70
CA GLU A 83 -16.61 15.91 8.30
C GLU A 83 -16.57 14.42 7.93
N GLY A 84 -15.38 13.87 7.67
CA GLY A 84 -15.16 12.45 7.38
C GLY A 84 -14.29 12.24 6.14
N ILE A 85 -14.48 11.10 5.48
CA ILE A 85 -13.78 10.75 4.23
C ILE A 85 -14.36 11.58 3.08
N ILE A 86 -13.48 12.25 2.33
CA ILE A 86 -13.84 13.13 1.21
C ILE A 86 -13.63 12.42 -0.11
N GLU A 87 -12.53 11.69 -0.24
CA GLU A 87 -12.12 11.04 -1.48
C GLU A 87 -11.47 9.69 -1.21
N ASP A 88 -11.70 8.76 -2.13
CA ASP A 88 -11.06 7.45 -2.19
C ASP A 88 -10.64 7.19 -3.63
N LYS A 89 -9.33 7.14 -3.88
CA LYS A 89 -8.77 6.93 -5.22
C LYS A 89 -7.61 5.95 -5.18
N PHE A 90 -7.22 5.46 -6.35
CA PHE A 90 -6.06 4.60 -6.49
C PHE A 90 -4.99 5.30 -7.34
N ILE A 91 -3.72 5.14 -6.94
CA ILE A 91 -2.58 5.66 -7.70
C ILE A 91 -1.63 4.52 -8.04
N ILE A 92 -1.03 4.61 -9.22
CA ILE A 92 0.00 3.70 -9.69
C ILE A 92 1.34 4.36 -9.42
N VAL A 93 2.18 3.70 -8.63
CA VAL A 93 3.45 4.25 -8.17
C VAL A 93 4.63 3.39 -8.57
N ARG A 94 5.77 4.03 -8.81
CA ARG A 94 7.08 3.40 -8.90
C ARG A 94 7.90 3.79 -7.66
N LYS A 95 8.56 2.83 -7.02
CA LYS A 95 9.57 3.15 -5.99
C LYS A 95 10.76 3.79 -6.69
N ILE A 96 11.23 4.93 -6.17
CA ILE A 96 12.44 5.58 -6.67
C ILE A 96 13.63 4.94 -5.95
N GLU A 97 14.54 4.34 -6.70
CA GLU A 97 15.83 3.86 -6.18
C GLU A 97 16.93 4.91 -6.45
N ASP A 98 17.98 4.97 -5.62
CA ASP A 98 19.01 6.03 -5.61
C ASP A 98 19.76 6.25 -6.95
N PHE A 99 19.54 5.38 -7.95
CA PHE A 99 20.16 5.42 -9.28
C PHE A 99 19.16 5.58 -10.44
N ASP A 100 17.89 5.92 -10.17
CA ASP A 100 16.91 6.16 -11.22
C ASP A 100 17.24 7.46 -11.98
N LYS A 101 17.61 7.31 -13.25
CA LYS A 101 18.24 8.41 -14.01
C LYS A 101 17.29 9.49 -14.50
N GLU A 102 15.98 9.24 -14.59
CA GLU A 102 14.99 10.28 -14.93
C GLU A 102 13.67 9.99 -14.19
N VAL A 103 13.19 10.99 -13.44
CA VAL A 103 11.86 11.02 -12.84
C VAL A 103 11.00 11.89 -13.74
N GLU A 104 9.93 11.32 -14.29
CA GLU A 104 9.04 12.01 -15.23
C GLU A 104 7.72 12.43 -14.56
N GLY A 105 7.34 11.75 -13.47
CA GLY A 105 6.10 11.98 -12.74
C GLY A 105 6.27 12.79 -11.45
N GLU A 106 5.15 13.04 -10.79
CA GLU A 106 5.12 13.68 -9.47
C GLU A 106 5.78 12.77 -8.41
N ILE A 107 6.58 13.36 -7.53
CA ILE A 107 7.21 12.65 -6.41
C ILE A 107 6.40 12.88 -5.13
N LEU A 108 5.86 11.79 -4.59
CA LEU A 108 5.29 11.76 -3.24
C LEU A 108 6.39 11.47 -2.23
N SER A 109 6.63 12.40 -1.31
CA SER A 109 7.59 12.23 -0.23
C SER A 109 7.04 12.85 1.05
N TYR A 110 7.00 12.07 2.13
CA TYR A 110 6.58 12.53 3.44
C TYR A 110 7.59 12.10 4.49
N PRO A 111 8.35 13.05 5.07
CA PRO A 111 9.40 12.74 6.03
C PRO A 111 8.86 12.22 7.37
N LYS A 112 7.60 12.52 7.69
CA LYS A 112 6.92 12.05 8.89
C LYS A 112 5.50 11.60 8.59
N CYS A 113 5.24 10.34 8.88
CA CYS A 113 3.92 9.73 8.85
C CYS A 113 3.67 8.96 10.14
N ILE A 114 2.42 8.96 10.61
CA ILE A 114 1.95 7.87 11.46
C ILE A 114 1.90 6.62 10.58
N TYR A 115 2.57 5.57 11.02
CA TYR A 115 2.72 4.30 10.33
C TYR A 115 2.10 3.19 11.17
N THR A 116 1.35 2.32 10.51
CA THR A 116 0.82 1.08 11.11
C THR A 116 0.62 0.00 10.05
N ILE A 117 0.43 -1.24 10.49
CA ILE A 117 -0.12 -2.31 9.67
C ILE A 117 -1.44 -2.77 10.29
N ILE A 118 -2.46 -2.98 9.47
CA ILE A 118 -3.76 -3.49 9.93
C ILE A 118 -4.15 -4.75 9.17
N GLU A 119 -5.10 -5.49 9.73
CA GLU A 119 -5.79 -6.59 9.05
C GLU A 119 -7.23 -6.17 8.74
N ASP A 120 -7.61 -6.26 7.46
CA ASP A 120 -8.93 -5.85 6.93
C ASP A 120 -9.59 -6.96 6.09
N GLY A 121 -9.16 -8.21 6.28
CA GLY A 121 -9.78 -9.35 5.59
C GLY A 121 -11.13 -9.73 6.18
N ARG A 122 -12.00 -10.39 5.39
CA ARG A 122 -13.26 -10.97 5.88
C ARG A 122 -13.10 -11.80 7.15
N TRP A 123 -11.96 -12.47 7.32
CA TRP A 123 -11.66 -13.23 8.53
C TRP A 123 -11.67 -12.36 9.80
N ALA A 124 -11.12 -11.14 9.73
CA ALA A 124 -11.04 -10.22 10.87
C ALA A 124 -12.28 -9.32 11.00
N THR A 125 -12.87 -8.87 9.88
CA THR A 125 -13.88 -7.80 9.88
C THR A 125 -15.29 -8.27 9.53
N GLY A 126 -15.43 -9.54 9.10
CA GLY A 126 -16.69 -10.04 8.53
C GLY A 126 -17.08 -9.36 7.22
N GLY A 127 -16.14 -8.68 6.55
CA GLY A 127 -16.37 -7.97 5.28
C GLY A 127 -16.93 -6.55 5.44
N LYS A 128 -16.91 -5.99 6.66
CA LYS A 128 -17.27 -4.59 6.91
C LYS A 128 -16.03 -3.72 6.74
N SER A 129 -16.19 -2.54 6.13
CA SER A 129 -15.12 -1.54 6.12
C SER A 129 -14.78 -1.11 7.55
N ILE A 130 -13.48 -0.99 7.81
CA ILE A 130 -12.94 -0.47 9.07
C ILE A 130 -12.32 0.93 8.90
N ASP A 131 -12.52 1.59 7.76
CA ASP A 131 -11.87 2.86 7.43
C ASP A 131 -12.10 3.93 8.52
N HIS A 132 -13.33 4.06 9.03
CA HIS A 132 -13.64 4.99 10.13
C HIS A 132 -12.90 4.63 11.44
N ASN A 133 -12.73 3.35 11.74
CA ASN A 133 -12.00 2.93 12.94
C ASN A 133 -10.50 3.21 12.82
N VAL A 134 -9.96 3.00 11.62
CA VAL A 134 -8.56 3.29 11.28
C VAL A 134 -8.31 4.79 11.34
N GLU A 135 -9.18 5.60 10.74
CA GLU A 135 -9.12 7.06 10.77
C GLU A 135 -9.16 7.60 12.21
N ALA A 136 -10.09 7.14 13.03
CA ALA A 136 -10.17 7.52 14.45
C ALA A 136 -8.91 7.12 15.22
N SER A 137 -8.35 5.94 14.94
CA SER A 137 -7.12 5.46 15.58
C SER A 137 -5.89 6.26 15.15
N LEU A 138 -5.80 6.66 13.88
CA LEU A 138 -4.76 7.55 13.37
C LEU A 138 -4.83 8.92 14.04
N ARG A 139 -6.04 9.50 14.17
CA ARG A 139 -6.23 10.77 14.90
C ARG A 139 -5.76 10.68 16.34
N LYS A 140 -6.18 9.62 17.04
CA LYS A 140 -5.74 9.37 18.41
C LYS A 140 -4.22 9.27 18.50
N ALA A 141 -3.60 8.48 17.62
CA ALA A 141 -2.15 8.28 17.61
C ALA A 141 -1.36 9.57 17.31
N ALA A 142 -1.90 10.44 16.44
CA ALA A 142 -1.32 11.75 16.14
C ALA A 142 -1.42 12.69 17.36
N ILE A 143 -2.60 12.81 17.97
CA ILE A 143 -2.83 13.64 19.17
C ILE A 143 -1.91 13.21 20.32
N GLU A 144 -1.84 11.91 20.61
CA GLU A 144 -0.98 11.36 21.69
C GLU A 144 0.51 11.70 21.50
N ARG A 145 0.93 11.96 20.26
CA ARG A 145 2.33 12.27 19.90
C ARG A 145 2.55 13.77 19.61
N GLY A 146 1.51 14.60 19.74
CA GLY A 146 1.59 16.03 19.46
C GLY A 146 1.73 16.38 17.98
N TYR A 147 1.19 15.54 17.09
CA TYR A 147 1.19 15.75 15.64
C TYR A 147 -0.19 16.14 15.11
N GLU A 148 -0.20 16.87 14.01
CA GLU A 148 -1.41 17.16 13.23
C GLU A 148 -1.40 16.35 11.93
N LEU A 149 -2.51 15.65 11.64
CA LEU A 149 -2.67 14.91 10.38
C LEU A 149 -2.88 15.87 9.20
N LEU A 150 -2.28 15.55 8.05
CA LEU A 150 -2.45 16.34 6.83
C LEU A 150 -3.74 15.99 6.05
N GLY A 151 -4.61 15.14 6.60
CA GLY A 151 -5.87 14.75 5.95
C GLY A 151 -5.72 13.76 4.79
N LEU A 152 -4.60 13.02 4.75
CA LEU A 152 -4.32 12.01 3.72
C LEU A 152 -3.87 10.70 4.37
N VAL A 153 -4.26 9.58 3.77
CA VAL A 153 -3.79 8.23 4.13
C VAL A 153 -3.40 7.49 2.86
N TYR A 154 -2.18 6.95 2.84
CA TYR A 154 -1.69 6.05 1.81
C TYR A 154 -1.75 4.62 2.32
N ILE A 155 -2.46 3.76 1.59
CA ILE A 155 -2.72 2.38 1.97
C ILE A 155 -2.13 1.46 0.90
N ASN A 156 -1.36 0.48 1.33
CA ASN A 156 -0.71 -0.49 0.48
C ASN A 156 -1.03 -1.91 0.89
N LEU A 157 -1.34 -2.75 -0.09
CA LEU A 157 -1.50 -4.17 0.15
C LEU A 157 -0.13 -4.81 0.39
N LEU A 158 0.05 -5.48 1.53
CA LEU A 158 1.23 -6.28 1.83
C LEU A 158 1.02 -7.75 1.48
N LEU A 159 -0.10 -8.31 1.93
CA LEU A 159 -0.37 -9.73 1.80
C LEU A 159 -1.87 -10.00 1.80
N THR A 160 -2.30 -10.86 0.87
CA THR A 160 -3.60 -11.52 0.93
C THR A 160 -3.36 -13.01 1.12
N THR A 161 -4.03 -13.61 2.09
CA THR A 161 -4.03 -15.06 2.35
C THR A 161 -5.43 -15.50 2.76
N TYR A 162 -5.60 -16.78 3.09
CA TYR A 162 -6.88 -17.33 3.53
C TYR A 162 -6.71 -18.14 4.81
N GLU A 163 -7.69 -18.02 5.70
CA GLU A 163 -7.83 -18.81 6.91
C GLU A 163 -9.30 -19.22 7.05
N ASP A 164 -9.55 -20.51 7.24
CA ASP A 164 -10.91 -21.09 7.26
C ASP A 164 -11.80 -20.70 6.07
N GLY A 165 -11.19 -20.53 4.89
CA GLY A 165 -11.87 -20.14 3.66
C GLY A 165 -12.26 -18.65 3.58
N LEU A 166 -11.86 -17.84 4.56
CA LEU A 166 -12.06 -16.40 4.58
C LEU A 166 -10.74 -15.68 4.26
N GLU A 167 -10.78 -14.62 3.45
CA GLU A 167 -9.55 -13.88 3.21
C GLU A 167 -9.07 -13.12 4.44
N ARG A 168 -7.76 -13.09 4.57
CA ARG A 168 -6.99 -12.21 5.43
C ARG A 168 -6.27 -11.22 4.51
N ILE A 169 -6.40 -9.93 4.81
CA ILE A 169 -5.80 -8.85 4.00
C ILE A 169 -4.99 -7.99 4.96
N PHE A 170 -3.69 -7.87 4.72
CA PHE A 170 -2.79 -7.05 5.52
C PHE A 170 -2.42 -5.79 4.75
N LEU A 171 -2.67 -4.64 5.37
CA LEU A 171 -2.50 -3.33 4.77
C LEU A 171 -1.46 -2.52 5.53
N GLU A 172 -0.48 -1.98 4.81
CA GLU A 172 0.49 -1.00 5.31
C GLU A 172 -0.08 0.40 5.14
N ILE A 173 -0.05 1.19 6.20
CA ILE A 173 -0.69 2.50 6.25
C ILE A 173 0.34 3.57 6.59
N TYR A 174 0.32 4.65 5.83
CA TYR A 174 1.06 5.87 6.09
C TYR A 174 0.09 7.06 6.10
N ALA A 175 -0.02 7.75 7.24
CA ALA A 175 -0.78 8.99 7.36
C ALA A 175 0.17 10.16 7.63
N PRO A 176 0.42 11.04 6.65
CA PRO A 176 1.34 12.15 6.81
C PRO A 176 0.94 13.11 7.94
N VAL A 177 1.95 13.63 8.64
CA VAL A 177 1.79 14.57 9.76
C VAL A 177 2.76 15.75 9.68
N LYS A 178 2.40 16.84 10.36
CA LYS A 178 3.28 18.00 10.65
C LYS A 178 3.45 18.22 12.15
#